data_AF-A0A8J6U7B5-F1
#
_entry.id   AF-A0A8J6U7B5-F1
#
_cell.length_a   1.000
_cell.length_b   1.000
_cell.length_c   1.000
_cell.angle_alpha   90.00
_cell.angle_beta   90.00
_cell.angle_gamma   90.00
#
_symmetry.space_group_name_H-M   'P 1'
#
loop_
_entity.id
_entity.type
_entity.pdbx_description
1 polymer ?
#
loop_
_entity_poly.entity_id
_entity_poly.type
_entity_poly.pdbx_seq_one_letter_code
_entity_poly.pdbx_strand_id
1 'polypeptide(L)'
;MKSVLFFTFLTAVAKSAIIACIGLLVKDHFKTFLTLITRKAIPESEVESVNSEKFNNVLKWIGIAIIALGVCMTLTAFASFIAGIEMSSNRLKLNF
;
A
#
# COMPACT_ATOMS: atom_id res chain seq x y z
N MET A 1 -14.87 3.40 -23.45
CA MET A 1 -13.73 2.56 -23.00
C MET A 1 -12.63 3.34 -22.29
N LYS A 2 -12.10 4.45 -22.86
CA LYS A 2 -11.00 5.23 -22.26
C LYS A 2 -11.31 5.78 -20.85
N SER A 3 -12.51 6.31 -20.62
CA SER A 3 -12.90 6.82 -19.29
C SER A 3 -13.00 5.72 -18.24
N VAL A 4 -13.45 4.51 -18.61
CA VAL A 4 -13.53 3.36 -17.69
C VAL A 4 -12.12 2.91 -17.29
N LEU A 5 -11.17 2.82 -18.24
CA LEU A 5 -9.76 2.51 -17.95
C LEU A 5 -9.13 3.54 -17.01
N PHE A 6 -9.45 4.83 -17.19
CA PHE A 6 -8.98 5.90 -16.32
C PHE A 6 -9.56 5.78 -14.90
N PHE A 7 -10.86 5.50 -14.76
CA PHE A 7 -11.47 5.26 -13.44
C PHE A 7 -10.88 4.03 -12.75
N THR A 8 -10.69 2.93 -13.47
CA THR A 8 -10.06 1.72 -12.90
C THR A 8 -8.63 2.00 -12.45
N PHE A 9 -7.86 2.73 -13.26
CA PHE A 9 -6.52 3.19 -12.88
C PHE A 9 -6.55 4.07 -11.62
N LEU A 10 -7.45 5.05 -11.56
CA LEU A 10 -7.58 5.95 -10.41
C LEU A 10 -7.93 5.18 -9.13
N THR A 11 -8.83 4.19 -9.21
CA THR A 11 -9.16 3.34 -8.06
C THR A 11 -8.01 2.43 -7.63
N ALA A 12 -7.20 1.95 -8.58
CA ALA A 12 -6.02 1.13 -8.27
C ALA A 12 -4.94 1.96 -7.57
N VAL A 13 -4.68 3.18 -8.04
CA VAL A 13 -3.75 4.13 -7.41
C VAL A 13 -4.25 4.57 -6.03
N ALA A 14 -5.56 4.81 -5.86
CA ALA A 14 -6.13 5.13 -4.56
C ALA A 14 -5.94 3.97 -3.56
N LYS A 15 -6.17 2.72 -3.99
CA LYS A 15 -5.94 1.53 -3.16
C LYS A 15 -4.47 1.37 -2.78
N SER A 16 -3.55 1.55 -3.72
CA SER A 16 -2.11 1.43 -3.44
C SER A 16 -1.61 2.53 -2.50
N ALA A 17 -2.13 3.75 -2.62
CA ALA A 17 -1.84 4.86 -1.71
C ALA A 17 -2.34 4.57 -0.29
N ILE A 18 -3.53 3.98 -0.13
CA ILE A 18 -4.05 3.56 1.18
C ILE A 18 -3.11 2.52 1.82
N ILE A 19 -2.65 1.53 1.03
CA ILE A 19 -1.72 0.50 1.53
C ILE A 19 -0.38 1.13 1.96
N ALA A 20 0.15 2.08 1.20
CA ALA A 20 1.37 2.80 1.57
C ALA A 20 1.18 3.63 2.86
N CYS A 21 0.03 4.29 3.03
CA CYS A 21 -0.31 5.01 4.27
C CYS A 21 -0.42 4.07 5.48
N ILE A 22 -0.98 2.88 5.30
CA ILE A 22 -1.03 1.86 6.37
C ILE A 22 0.40 1.45 6.74
N GLY A 23 1.29 1.23 5.76
CA GLY A 23 2.69 0.92 6.02
C GLY A 23 3.43 2.03 6.78
N LEU A 24 3.16 3.30 6.48
CA LEU A 24 3.68 4.46 7.22
C LEU A 24 3.15 4.49 8.67
N LEU A 25 1.86 4.25 8.89
CA LEU A 25 1.27 4.16 10.22
C LEU A 25 1.88 3.03 11.05
N VAL A 26 2.15 1.87 10.44
CA VAL A 26 2.82 0.73 11.08
C VAL A 26 4.28 1.08 11.42
N LYS A 27 4.99 1.80 10.54
CA LYS A 27 6.38 2.22 10.77
C LYS A 27 6.52 3.23 11.90
N ASP A 28 5.71 4.30 11.88
CA ASP A 28 5.91 5.48 12.74
C ASP A 28 5.02 5.49 13.98
N HIS A 29 3.85 4.82 13.93
CA HIS A 29 2.84 4.86 14.98
C HIS A 29 2.32 3.46 15.35
N PHE A 30 3.20 2.46 15.41
CA PHE A 30 2.80 1.08 15.70
C PHE A 30 1.95 0.94 16.98
N LYS A 31 2.30 1.63 18.07
CA LYS A 31 1.50 1.64 19.30
C LYS A 31 0.08 2.17 19.06
N THR A 32 -0.06 3.23 18.27
CA THR A 32 -1.36 3.81 17.88
C THR A 32 -2.12 2.88 16.94
N PHE A 33 -1.44 2.23 15.99
CA PHE A 33 -2.03 1.25 15.07
C PHE A 33 -2.55 0.01 15.79
N LEU A 34 -1.75 -0.52 16.72
CA LEU A 34 -2.16 -1.60 17.61
C LEU A 34 -3.38 -1.18 18.43
N THR A 35 -3.34 0.00 19.06
CA THR A 35 -4.46 0.52 19.87
C THR A 35 -5.74 0.67 19.03
N LEU A 36 -5.61 1.07 17.75
CA LEU A 36 -6.73 1.15 16.80
C LEU A 36 -7.32 -0.23 16.47
N ILE A 37 -6.49 -1.27 16.30
CA ILE A 37 -6.93 -2.63 15.98
C ILE A 37 -7.49 -3.36 17.21
N THR A 38 -6.78 -3.32 18.33
CA THR A 38 -7.17 -4.08 19.54
C THR A 38 -8.23 -3.36 20.36
N ARG A 39 -8.54 -2.08 20.08
CA ARG A 39 -9.47 -1.24 20.87
C ARG A 39 -9.23 -1.32 22.38
N LYS A 40 -8.00 -1.65 22.79
CA LYS A 40 -7.61 -1.89 24.17
C LYS A 40 -6.25 -1.23 24.36
N ALA A 41 -6.14 -0.36 25.37
CA ALA A 41 -4.85 0.19 25.76
C ALA A 41 -3.95 -0.99 26.13
N ILE A 42 -2.82 -1.12 25.45
CA ILE A 42 -1.85 -2.17 25.75
C ILE A 42 -1.31 -1.88 27.16
N PRO A 43 -1.48 -2.78 28.13
CA PRO A 43 -0.95 -2.58 29.48
C PRO A 43 0.57 -2.42 29.37
N GLU A 44 1.08 -1.31 29.90
CA GLU A 44 2.49 -0.93 29.82
C GLU A 44 3.44 -1.94 30.48
N SER A 45 2.89 -2.84 31.32
CA SER A 45 3.62 -3.79 32.15
C SER A 45 4.06 -5.11 31.47
N GLU A 46 3.59 -5.43 30.26
CA GLU A 46 3.97 -6.69 29.58
C GLU A 46 5.09 -6.51 28.53
N VAL A 47 5.49 -5.27 28.23
CA VAL A 47 6.50 -4.97 27.19
C VAL A 47 7.91 -4.80 27.79
N GLU A 48 8.06 -4.95 29.11
CA GLU A 48 9.21 -4.40 29.82
C GLU A 48 10.44 -5.31 29.97
N SER A 49 10.46 -6.56 29.49
CA SER A 49 11.63 -7.42 29.83
C SER A 49 12.25 -8.29 28.74
N VAL A 50 11.76 -8.30 27.50
CA VAL A 50 12.47 -9.03 26.43
C VAL A 50 12.42 -8.27 25.09
N ASN A 51 13.54 -7.63 24.74
CA ASN A 51 13.86 -7.20 23.37
C ASN A 51 12.90 -6.17 22.71
N SER A 52 12.41 -5.19 23.46
CA SER A 52 11.61 -4.07 22.92
C SER A 52 12.29 -3.38 21.71
N GLU A 53 13.61 -3.28 21.73
CA GLU A 53 14.40 -2.69 20.64
C GLU A 53 14.41 -3.55 19.37
N LYS A 54 14.60 -4.88 19.49
CA LYS A 54 14.52 -5.80 18.34
C LYS A 54 13.10 -5.87 17.79
N PHE A 55 12.11 -5.90 18.66
CA PHE A 55 10.70 -5.90 18.26
C PHE A 55 10.34 -4.63 17.49
N ASN A 56 10.76 -3.46 17.97
CA ASN A 56 10.56 -2.18 17.28
C ASN A 56 11.29 -2.12 15.94
N ASN A 57 12.49 -2.70 15.85
CA ASN A 57 13.22 -2.79 14.57
C ASN A 57 12.50 -3.70 13.56
N VAL A 58 12.03 -4.88 13.98
CA VAL A 58 11.26 -5.80 13.14
C VAL A 58 9.99 -5.12 12.61
N LEU A 59 9.30 -4.36 13.45
CA LEU A 59 8.10 -3.62 13.06
C LEU A 59 8.37 -2.50 12.06
N LYS A 60 9.48 -1.76 12.23
CA LYS A 60 9.92 -0.79 11.21
C LYS A 60 10.17 -1.47 9.87
N TRP A 61 10.84 -2.63 9.87
CA TRP A 61 11.07 -3.42 8.65
C TRP A 61 9.77 -3.91 8.01
N ILE A 62 8.79 -4.37 8.81
CA ILE A 62 7.46 -4.76 8.32
C ILE A 62 6.74 -3.56 7.71
N GLY A 63 6.76 -2.40 8.38
CA GLY A 63 6.17 -1.16 7.84
C GLY A 63 6.79 -0.75 6.50
N ILE A 64 8.13 -0.81 6.40
CA ILE A 64 8.87 -0.53 5.16
C ILE A 64 8.47 -1.53 4.05
N ALA A 65 8.34 -2.82 4.37
CA ALA A 65 7.92 -3.84 3.40
C ALA A 65 6.51 -3.57 2.86
N ILE A 66 5.57 -3.13 3.70
CA ILE A 66 4.21 -2.77 3.29
C ILE A 66 4.22 -1.53 2.38
N ILE A 67 5.04 -0.52 2.71
CA ILE A 67 5.22 0.67 1.86
C ILE A 67 5.76 0.25 0.48
N ALA A 68 6.78 -0.63 0.45
CA ALA A 68 7.36 -1.13 -0.79
C ALA A 68 6.33 -1.87 -1.65
N LEU A 69 5.46 -2.68 -1.05
CA LEU A 69 4.34 -3.33 -1.75
C LEU A 69 3.37 -2.32 -2.37
N GLY A 70 3.01 -1.26 -1.63
CA GLY A 70 2.18 -0.17 -2.16
C GLY A 70 2.81 0.53 -3.37
N VAL A 71 4.13 0.76 -3.35
CA VAL A 71 4.85 1.34 -4.49
C VAL A 71 4.86 0.39 -5.69
N CYS A 72 5.11 -0.91 -5.49
CA CYS A 72 5.06 -1.91 -6.56
C CYS A 72 3.66 -2.03 -7.19
N MET A 73 2.60 -1.97 -6.38
CA MET A 73 1.22 -1.95 -6.88
C MET A 73 0.92 -0.69 -7.70
N THR A 74 1.51 0.45 -7.32
CA THR A 74 1.38 1.70 -8.09
C THR A 74 2.07 1.58 -9.44
N LEU A 75 3.30 1.06 -9.47
CA LEU A 75 4.06 0.84 -10.71
C LEU A 75 3.33 -0.11 -11.68
N THR A 76 2.76 -1.20 -11.18
CA THR A 76 1.99 -2.15 -12.01
C THR A 76 0.67 -1.56 -12.52
N ALA A 77 0.01 -0.70 -11.73
CA ALA A 77 -1.17 0.05 -12.18
C ALA A 77 -0.82 1.02 -13.33
N PHE A 78 0.32 1.72 -13.23
CA PHE A 78 0.81 2.60 -14.30
C PHE A 78 1.18 1.81 -15.57
N ALA A 79 1.89 0.69 -15.44
CA ALA A 79 2.24 -0.16 -16.58
C ALA A 79 0.98 -0.68 -17.30
N SER A 80 -0.02 -1.11 -16.54
CA SER A 80 -1.30 -1.60 -17.07
C SER A 80 -2.09 -0.51 -17.78
N PHE A 81 -2.03 0.74 -17.28
CA PHE A 81 -2.68 1.88 -17.90
C PHE A 81 -2.05 2.26 -19.25
N ILE A 82 -0.71 2.30 -19.32
CA ILE A 82 0.03 2.57 -20.57
C ILE A 82 -0.27 1.49 -21.61
N ALA A 83 -0.16 0.21 -21.23
CA ALA A 83 -0.48 -0.91 -22.11
C ALA A 83 -1.95 -0.88 -22.58
N GLY A 84 -2.89 -0.53 -21.70
CA GLY A 84 -4.31 -0.39 -22.03
C GLY A 84 -4.60 0.72 -23.05
N ILE A 85 -3.86 1.84 -22.99
CA ILE A 85 -3.95 2.92 -23.97
C ILE A 85 -3.38 2.47 -25.32
N GLU A 86 -2.21 1.84 -25.33
CA GLU A 86 -1.54 1.38 -26.55
C GLU A 86 -2.37 0.32 -27.30
N MET A 87 -2.93 -0.63 -26.55
CA MET A 87 -3.79 -1.69 -27.10
C MET A 87 -5.12 -1.12 -27.65
N SER A 88 -5.67 -0.07 -27.02
CA SER A 88 -6.85 0.66 -27.53
C SER A 88 -6.52 1.45 -28.81
N SER A 89 -5.29 1.91 -28.99
CA SER A 89 -4.83 2.65 -30.17
C SER A 89 -4.64 1.72 -31.37
N ASN A 90 -3.99 0.56 -31.17
CA ASN A 90 -3.73 -0.38 -32.26
C ASN A 90 -4.98 -1.07 -32.81
N ARG A 91 -6.04 -1.29 -32.00
CA ARG A 91 -7.32 -1.80 -32.50
C ARG A 91 -8.06 -0.84 -33.43
N LEU A 92 -7.81 0.47 -33.33
CA LEU A 92 -8.40 1.46 -34.24
C LEU A 92 -7.70 1.49 -35.59
N LYS A 93 -6.40 1.14 -35.66
CA LYS A 93 -5.64 1.05 -36.92
C LYS A 93 -5.95 -0.20 -37.74
N LEU A 94 -6.36 -1.31 -37.11
CA LEU A 94 -6.64 -2.59 -37.77
C LEU A 94 -8.08 -2.72 -38.30
N ASN A 95 -8.96 -1.75 -38.00
CA ASN A 95 -10.35 -1.73 -38.46
C ASN A 95 -10.59 -0.68 -39.58
N PHE A 96 -9.52 -0.22 -40.23
CA PHE A 96 -9.58 0.58 -41.46
C PHE A 96 -9.00 -0.23 -42.62
#